data_AF-A0A9D1CUJ9-F1
#
_entry.id   AF-A0A9D1CUJ9-F1
#
_cell.length_a   1.000
_cell.length_b   1.000
_cell.length_c   1.000
_cell.angle_alpha   90.00
_cell.angle_beta   90.00
_cell.angle_gamma   90.00
#
_symmetry.space_group_name_H-M   'P 1'
#
loop_
_entity.id
_entity.type
_entity.pdbx_description
1 polymer ?
#
loop_
_entity_poly.entity_id
_entity_poly.type
_entity_poly.pdbx_seq_one_letter_code
_entity_poly.pdbx_strand_id
1 'polypeptide(L)'
;MEPSRYTTDSYTYFSEAYLQAQTVYNDDLSTSEDVDLAFSNLLLSILSLQEKPVPTMYGDVDGNGAVTVSDTLSLQKRIARVAQFSAAQEQYGDVNGDGAITTADVLLIQKYIAHSIDRFPVQGPEDIEDTKPDELAGLL
;
A
#
# COMPACT_ATOMS: atom_id res chain seq x y z
N MET A 1 -14.54 -1.36 -13.56
CA MET A 1 -13.92 -1.15 -12.24
C MET A 1 -12.42 -1.25 -12.42
N GLU A 2 -11.63 -0.40 -11.75
CA GLU A 2 -10.17 -0.42 -11.88
C GLU A 2 -9.58 -1.60 -11.09
N PRO A 3 -8.97 -2.62 -11.75
CA PRO A 3 -8.47 -3.83 -11.05
C PRO A 3 -7.40 -3.51 -10.02
N SER A 4 -6.60 -2.48 -10.26
CA SER A 4 -5.47 -2.09 -9.41
C SER A 4 -5.90 -1.65 -8.01
N ARG A 5 -7.14 -1.20 -7.84
CA ARG A 5 -7.71 -0.71 -6.58
C ARG A 5 -8.08 -1.82 -5.59
N TYR A 6 -8.31 -3.04 -6.07
CA TYR A 6 -8.81 -4.14 -5.25
C TYR A 6 -7.75 -5.22 -5.01
N THR A 7 -7.90 -6.00 -3.93
CA THR A 7 -7.06 -7.18 -3.69
C THR A 7 -7.23 -8.16 -4.85
N THR A 8 -6.15 -8.88 -5.19
CA THR A 8 -6.16 -9.83 -6.31
C THR A 8 -7.28 -10.86 -6.16
N ASP A 9 -7.46 -11.39 -4.95
CA ASP A 9 -8.44 -12.46 -4.68
C ASP A 9 -9.87 -11.96 -4.85
N SER A 10 -10.22 -10.80 -4.25
CA SER A 10 -11.58 -10.25 -4.36
C SER A 10 -11.91 -9.82 -5.79
N TYR A 11 -10.94 -9.25 -6.52
CA TYR A 11 -11.13 -8.90 -7.92
C TYR A 11 -11.25 -10.14 -8.82
N THR A 12 -10.50 -11.20 -8.53
CA THR A 12 -10.60 -12.48 -9.28
C THR A 12 -12.01 -13.04 -9.13
N TYR A 13 -12.52 -13.11 -7.89
CA TYR A 13 -13.88 -13.58 -7.63
C TYR A 13 -14.95 -12.76 -8.38
N PHE A 14 -14.82 -11.43 -8.38
CA PHE A 14 -15.66 -10.56 -9.19
C PHE A 14 -15.54 -10.83 -10.69
N SER A 15 -14.32 -10.93 -11.21
CA SER A 15 -14.08 -11.10 -12.65
C SER A 15 -14.60 -12.44 -13.18
N GLU A 16 -14.53 -13.50 -12.37
CA GLU A 16 -15.09 -14.81 -12.70
C GLU A 16 -16.62 -14.78 -12.69
N ALA A 17 -17.24 -14.18 -11.67
CA ALA A 17 -18.70 -14.04 -11.61
C ALA A 17 -19.23 -13.15 -12.76
N TYR A 18 -18.50 -12.11 -13.12
CA TYR A 18 -18.82 -11.26 -14.27
C TYR A 18 -18.76 -12.03 -15.60
N LEU A 19 -17.73 -12.87 -15.80
CA LEU A 19 -17.62 -13.73 -16.98
C LEU A 19 -18.75 -14.76 -17.05
N GLN A 20 -19.15 -15.34 -15.92
CA GLN A 20 -20.31 -16.24 -15.86
C GLN A 20 -21.60 -15.51 -16.23
N ALA A 21 -21.82 -14.31 -15.70
CA ALA A 21 -22.97 -13.49 -16.06
C ALA A 21 -22.99 -13.12 -17.55
N GLN A 22 -21.84 -12.81 -18.15
CA GLN A 22 -21.73 -12.60 -19.59
C GLN A 22 -22.05 -13.88 -20.39
N THR A 23 -21.66 -15.05 -19.89
CA THR A 23 -21.92 -16.33 -20.55
C THR A 23 -23.42 -16.60 -20.62
N VAL A 24 -24.12 -16.45 -19.49
CA VAL A 24 -25.59 -16.60 -19.41
C VAL A 24 -26.31 -15.55 -20.26
N TYR A 25 -25.85 -14.29 -20.25
CA TYR A 25 -26.46 -13.23 -21.05
C TYR A 25 -26.38 -13.48 -22.57
N ASN A 26 -25.30 -14.11 -23.04
CA ASN A 26 -25.07 -14.37 -24.46
C ASN A 26 -25.57 -15.75 -24.93
N ASP A 27 -26.15 -16.56 -24.03
CA ASP A 27 -26.67 -17.88 -24.34
C ASP A 27 -28.20 -17.84 -24.46
N ASP A 28 -28.68 -17.95 -25.70
CA ASP A 28 -30.12 -17.97 -26.04
C ASP A 28 -30.88 -19.16 -25.40
N LEU A 29 -30.18 -20.15 -24.85
CA LEU A 29 -30.77 -21.30 -24.14
C LEU A 29 -30.80 -21.12 -22.61
N SER A 30 -30.29 -20.02 -22.07
CA SER A 30 -30.26 -19.77 -20.64
C SER A 30 -31.67 -19.71 -20.03
N THR A 31 -31.82 -20.35 -18.88
CA THR A 31 -33.08 -20.36 -18.13
C THR A 31 -33.18 -19.19 -17.17
N SER A 32 -34.37 -18.91 -16.63
CA SER A 32 -34.53 -17.94 -15.54
C SER A 32 -33.70 -18.31 -14.31
N GLU A 33 -33.53 -19.60 -14.01
CA GLU A 33 -32.70 -20.07 -12.89
C GLU A 33 -31.21 -19.74 -13.12
N ASP A 34 -30.71 -19.91 -14.34
CA ASP A 34 -29.35 -19.52 -14.71
C ASP A 34 -29.13 -18.01 -14.56
N VAL A 35 -30.12 -17.22 -15.01
CA VAL A 35 -30.11 -15.76 -14.88
C VAL A 35 -30.10 -15.34 -13.41
N ASP A 36 -30.97 -15.92 -12.59
CA ASP A 36 -31.07 -15.61 -11.15
C ASP A 36 -29.80 -15.99 -10.39
N LEU A 37 -29.19 -17.15 -10.72
CA LEU A 37 -27.93 -17.59 -10.15
C LEU A 37 -26.78 -16.68 -10.55
N ALA A 38 -26.65 -16.35 -11.84
CA ALA A 38 -25.61 -15.45 -12.34
C ALA A 38 -25.72 -14.06 -11.74
N PHE A 39 -26.94 -13.53 -11.60
CA PHE A 39 -27.19 -12.25 -10.93
C PHE A 39 -26.78 -12.30 -9.45
N SER A 40 -27.16 -13.36 -8.73
CA SER A 40 -26.82 -13.53 -7.32
C SER A 40 -25.32 -13.62 -7.10
N ASN A 41 -24.61 -14.40 -7.93
CA ASN A 41 -23.16 -14.53 -7.87
C ASN A 41 -22.46 -13.21 -8.20
N LEU A 42 -22.91 -12.50 -9.24
CA LEU A 42 -22.36 -11.19 -9.59
C LEU A 42 -22.56 -10.18 -8.45
N LEU A 43 -23.76 -10.11 -7.87
CA LEU A 43 -24.06 -9.24 -6.73
C LEU A 43 -23.18 -9.57 -5.53
N LEU A 44 -23.09 -10.84 -5.14
CA LEU A 44 -22.26 -11.27 -4.02
C LEU A 44 -20.78 -10.93 -4.24
N SER A 45 -20.28 -11.13 -5.46
CA SER A 45 -18.89 -10.82 -5.80
C SER A 45 -18.59 -9.32 -5.72
N ILE A 46 -19.51 -8.45 -6.17
CA ILE A 46 -19.40 -6.99 -6.05
C ILE A 46 -19.38 -6.58 -4.58
N LEU A 47 -20.26 -7.16 -3.75
CA LEU A 47 -20.31 -6.90 -2.32
C LEU A 47 -19.08 -7.42 -1.57
N SER A 48 -18.38 -8.41 -2.13
CA SER A 48 -17.17 -9.01 -1.56
C SER A 48 -15.87 -8.37 -2.04
N LEU A 49 -15.94 -7.32 -2.87
CA LEU A 49 -14.77 -6.57 -3.32
C LEU A 49 -14.06 -5.93 -2.12
N GLN A 50 -12.74 -6.08 -2.07
CA GLN A 50 -11.91 -5.51 -1.01
C GLN A 50 -10.88 -4.57 -1.64
N GLU A 51 -10.93 -3.29 -1.28
CA GLU A 51 -9.92 -2.33 -1.72
C GLU A 51 -8.55 -2.67 -1.09
N LYS A 52 -7.47 -2.40 -1.82
CA LYS A 52 -6.13 -2.46 -1.25
C LYS A 52 -5.97 -1.37 -0.20
N PRO A 53 -5.19 -1.63 0.86
CA PRO A 53 -4.83 -0.58 1.81
C PRO A 53 -4.12 0.57 1.08
N VAL A 54 -4.37 1.80 1.54
CA VAL A 54 -3.73 3.01 1.03
C VAL A 54 -2.90 3.59 2.17
N PRO A 55 -1.62 3.87 1.94
CA PRO A 55 -0.76 4.41 2.97
C PRO A 55 -1.20 5.81 3.40
N THR A 56 -1.04 6.09 4.70
CA THR A 56 -1.37 7.40 5.31
C THR A 56 -0.25 7.94 6.20
N MET A 57 0.86 7.21 6.32
CA MET A 57 2.00 7.49 7.18
C MET A 57 3.30 7.24 6.42
N TYR A 58 4.29 8.12 6.59
CA TYR A 58 5.61 7.92 5.98
C TYR A 58 6.22 6.61 6.45
N GLY A 59 6.82 5.86 5.52
CA GLY A 59 7.44 4.57 5.77
C GLY A 59 6.49 3.36 5.81
N ASP A 60 5.18 3.56 5.99
CA ASP A 60 4.16 2.52 5.79
C ASP A 60 3.69 2.61 4.34
N VAL A 61 4.34 1.85 3.47
CA VAL A 61 4.21 1.92 2.01
C VAL A 61 3.18 0.92 1.50
N ASP A 62 2.98 -0.19 2.22
CA ASP A 62 1.91 -1.14 1.91
C ASP A 62 0.55 -0.76 2.52
N GLY A 63 0.52 0.24 3.41
CA GLY A 63 -0.68 0.82 4.00
C GLY A 63 -1.30 -0.05 5.08
N ASN A 64 -0.54 -0.99 5.66
CA ASN A 64 -1.02 -1.91 6.68
C ASN A 64 -1.14 -1.25 8.08
N GLY A 65 -0.68 -0.01 8.23
CA GLY A 65 -0.71 0.77 9.46
C GLY A 65 0.56 0.67 10.31
N ALA A 66 1.60 -0.03 9.85
CA ALA A 66 2.85 -0.21 10.56
C ALA A 66 4.06 -0.15 9.63
N VAL A 67 5.11 0.54 10.07
CA VAL A 67 6.41 0.56 9.37
C VAL A 67 7.17 -0.73 9.68
N THR A 68 7.33 -1.59 8.69
CA THR A 68 7.92 -2.92 8.81
C THR A 68 8.82 -3.27 7.61
N VAL A 69 9.44 -4.44 7.66
CA VAL A 69 10.25 -4.93 6.53
C VAL A 69 9.41 -5.14 5.26
N SER A 70 8.09 -5.31 5.36
CA SER A 70 7.19 -5.41 4.20
C SER A 70 7.22 -4.14 3.36
N ASP A 71 7.36 -2.96 3.97
CA ASP A 71 7.46 -1.68 3.28
C ASP A 71 8.75 -1.56 2.49
N THR A 72 9.86 -2.04 3.07
CA THR A 72 11.15 -2.11 2.37
C THR A 72 11.06 -3.00 1.13
N LEU A 73 10.34 -4.13 1.21
CA LEU A 73 10.10 -5.01 0.07
C LEU A 73 9.22 -4.33 -0.99
N SER A 74 8.19 -3.59 -0.57
CA SER A 74 7.34 -2.81 -1.48
C SER A 74 8.15 -1.75 -2.25
N LEU A 75 9.03 -1.01 -1.57
CA LEU A 75 9.94 -0.06 -2.22
C LEU A 75 10.93 -0.74 -3.17
N GLN A 76 11.54 -1.85 -2.76
CA GLN A 76 12.45 -2.60 -3.63
C GLN A 76 11.75 -3.10 -4.91
N LYS A 77 10.51 -3.58 -4.78
CA LYS A 77 9.68 -3.96 -5.93
C LYS A 77 9.41 -2.78 -6.87
N ARG A 78 9.15 -1.60 -6.30
CA ARG A 78 8.95 -0.36 -7.07
C ARG A 78 10.23 0.10 -7.79
N ILE A 79 11.38 0.03 -7.13
CA ILE A 79 12.69 0.37 -7.70
C ILE A 79 13.04 -0.60 -8.84
N ALA A 80 12.78 -1.90 -8.64
CA ALA A 80 12.95 -2.93 -9.66
C ALA A 80 11.90 -2.88 -10.78
N ARG A 81 10.92 -1.97 -10.70
CA ARG A 81 9.80 -1.81 -11.66
C ARG A 81 8.94 -3.06 -11.82
N VAL A 82 8.89 -3.90 -10.80
CA VAL A 82 8.00 -5.08 -10.75
C VAL A 82 6.64 -4.76 -10.13
N ALA A 83 6.52 -3.60 -9.47
CA ALA A 83 5.26 -3.05 -8.98
C ALA A 83 5.16 -1.57 -9.36
N GLN A 84 3.95 -1.13 -9.72
CA GLN A 84 3.61 0.28 -9.87
C GLN A 84 3.03 0.80 -8.56
N PHE A 85 3.40 2.02 -8.21
CA PHE A 85 2.91 2.68 -7.00
C PHE A 85 1.79 3.66 -7.35
N SER A 86 0.85 3.80 -6.42
CA SER A 86 -0.09 4.92 -6.41
C SER A 86 0.61 6.22 -6.00
N ALA A 87 -0.02 7.37 -6.23
CA ALA A 87 0.51 8.65 -5.78
C ALA A 87 0.76 8.69 -4.26
N ALA A 88 -0.10 8.06 -3.46
CA ALA A 88 0.09 7.95 -2.02
C ALA A 88 1.32 7.10 -1.67
N GLN A 89 1.56 5.99 -2.37
CA GLN A 89 2.74 5.16 -2.14
C GLN A 89 4.04 5.84 -2.57
N GLU A 90 4.02 6.64 -3.65
CA GLU A 90 5.15 7.48 -4.03
C GLU A 90 5.43 8.55 -2.96
N GLN A 91 4.38 9.21 -2.44
CA GLN A 91 4.52 10.23 -1.40
C GLN A 91 5.03 9.64 -0.09
N TYR A 92 4.38 8.60 0.44
CA TYR A 92 4.72 8.05 1.76
C TYR A 92 5.94 7.13 1.74
N GLY A 93 6.35 6.67 0.55
CA GLY A 93 7.60 5.96 0.35
C GLY A 93 8.83 6.87 0.22
N ASP A 94 8.65 8.13 -0.18
CA ASP A 94 9.70 9.15 -0.24
C ASP A 94 9.92 9.73 1.16
N VAL A 95 10.71 9.01 1.95
CA VAL A 95 10.90 9.31 3.37
C VAL A 95 12.03 10.32 3.60
N ASN A 96 12.89 10.55 2.59
CA ASN A 96 13.87 11.62 2.65
C ASN A 96 13.35 12.96 2.09
N GLY A 97 12.24 12.95 1.33
CA GLY A 97 11.60 14.13 0.76
C GLY A 97 12.32 14.70 -0.46
N ASP A 98 13.13 13.90 -1.17
CA ASP A 98 13.91 14.35 -2.32
C ASP A 98 13.13 14.26 -3.65
N GLY A 99 11.91 13.72 -3.62
CA GLY A 99 11.02 13.57 -4.75
C GLY A 99 11.21 12.27 -5.55
N ALA A 100 12.09 11.35 -5.12
CA ALA A 100 12.37 10.12 -5.82
C ALA A 100 12.44 8.90 -4.90
N ILE A 101 11.67 7.85 -5.22
CA ILE A 101 11.81 6.54 -4.57
C ILE A 101 13.12 5.87 -4.98
N THR A 102 14.06 5.78 -4.03
CA THR A 102 15.38 5.17 -4.25
C THR A 102 15.76 4.23 -3.11
N THR A 103 16.96 3.65 -3.20
CA THR A 103 17.52 2.85 -2.11
C THR A 103 17.82 3.67 -0.86
N ALA A 104 17.88 5.01 -0.95
CA ALA A 104 18.03 5.87 0.21
C ALA A 104 16.82 5.77 1.14
N ASP A 105 15.60 5.73 0.58
CA ASP A 105 14.36 5.55 1.33
C ASP A 105 14.30 4.19 2.03
N VAL A 106 14.70 3.14 1.30
CA VAL A 106 14.80 1.78 1.85
C VAL A 106 15.72 1.76 3.07
N LEU A 107 16.88 2.41 3.00
CA LEU A 107 17.84 2.47 4.11
C LEU A 107 17.27 3.26 5.30
N LEU A 108 16.52 4.33 5.05
CA LEU A 108 15.88 5.10 6.12
C LEU A 108 14.78 4.30 6.83
N ILE A 109 13.94 3.58 6.09
CA ILE A 109 12.94 2.68 6.70
C ILE A 109 13.62 1.58 7.52
N GLN A 110 14.71 0.98 7.02
CA GLN A 110 15.48 -0.01 7.79
C GLN A 110 16.06 0.58 9.08
N LYS A 111 16.58 1.82 9.05
CA LYS A 111 17.05 2.52 10.24
C LYS A 111 15.93 2.80 11.24
N TYR A 112 14.75 3.18 10.76
CA TYR A 112 13.57 3.40 11.59
C TYR A 112 13.14 2.10 12.30
N ILE A 113 13.05 0.99 11.56
CA ILE A 113 12.75 -0.34 12.12
C ILE A 113 13.81 -0.78 13.15
N ALA A 114 15.08 -0.43 12.91
CA ALA A 114 16.18 -0.70 13.83
C ALA A 114 16.27 0.31 15.00
N HIS A 115 15.33 1.26 15.11
CA HIS A 115 15.34 2.34 16.09
C HIS A 115 16.63 3.16 16.11
N SER A 116 17.30 3.28 14.96
CA SER A 116 18.48 4.15 14.80
C SER A 116 18.09 5.59 14.47
N ILE A 117 16.83 5.81 14.09
CA ILE A 117 16.16 7.10 13.94
C ILE A 117 14.74 6.95 14.49
N ASP A 118 14.19 8.00 15.08
CA ASP A 118 12.83 7.99 15.62
C ASP A 118 11.79 8.59 14.66
N ARG A 119 12.25 9.26 13.60
CA ARG A 119 11.41 9.89 12.57
C ARG A 119 12.13 9.95 11.23
N PHE A 120 11.38 10.10 10.14
CA PHE A 120 11.95 10.27 8.81
C PHE A 120 12.35 11.72 8.52
N PRO A 121 13.41 11.96 7.72
CA PRO A 121 13.85 13.32 7.38
C PRO A 121 12.76 14.22 6.79
N VAL A 122 11.85 13.66 5.98
CA VAL A 122 10.71 14.41 5.41
C VAL A 122 9.75 14.97 6.47
N GLN A 123 9.79 14.43 7.69
CA GLN A 123 8.97 14.87 8.82
C GLN A 123 9.62 16.00 9.64
N GLY A 124 10.76 16.52 9.17
CA GLY A 124 11.55 17.56 9.83
C GLY A 124 12.86 17.03 10.42
N PRO A 125 13.79 17.91 10.80
CA PRO A 125 15.06 17.51 11.41
C PRO A 125 14.81 16.69 12.68
N GLU A 126 15.73 15.77 13.01
CA GLU A 126 15.83 15.26 14.38
C GLU A 126 16.02 16.47 15.30
N ASP A 127 15.12 16.63 16.27
CA ASP A 127 15.33 17.62 17.31
C ASP A 127 16.64 17.26 18.02
N ILE A 128 17.70 18.05 17.83
CA ILE A 128 18.94 17.98 18.63
C ILE A 128 18.65 18.61 20.00
N GLU A 129 17.51 18.27 20.61
CA GLU A 129 16.96 18.92 21.79
C GLU A 129 16.90 17.94 22.97
N ASP A 130 18.02 17.27 23.27
CA ASP A 130 18.27 16.76 24.64
C ASP A 130 19.76 16.63 25.03
N THR A 131 20.66 17.39 24.39
CA THR A 131 21.92 17.78 25.06
C THR A 131 21.77 19.21 25.53
N LYS A 132 21.23 19.36 26.74
CA LYS A 132 21.21 20.64 27.44
C LYS A 132 22.62 21.24 27.40
N PRO A 133 22.79 22.52 27.04
CA PRO A 133 24.09 23.21 27.06
C PRO A 133 24.76 23.24 28.45
N ASP A 134 24.02 22.95 29.51
CA ASP A 134 24.42 23.18 30.91
C ASP A 134 25.38 22.13 31.51
N GLU A 135 25.70 21.03 30.82
CA GLU A 135 26.68 20.05 31.34
C GLU A 135 28.15 20.40 31.06
N LEU A 136 28.44 21.47 30.30
CA LEU A 136 29.81 21.92 30.02
C LEU A 136 30.31 23.02 30.98
N ALA A 137 29.49 23.51 31.91
CA ALA A 137 29.84 24.59 32.83
C ALA A 137 30.37 24.12 34.20
N GLY A 138 30.79 22.86 34.32
CA GLY A 138 31.31 22.27 35.58
C GLY A 138 32.82 22.08 35.66
N LEU A 139 33.60 22.56 34.68
CA LEU A 139 35.02 22.22 34.57
C LEU A 139 35.90 23.40 34.08
N LEU A 140 35.74 24.57 34.70
CA LEU A 140 36.73 25.65 34.78
C LEU A 140 36.57 26.38 36.13
#